data_AF-A0A0D2FBQ5-F1
#
_entry.id   AF-A0A0D2FBQ5-F1
#
_cell.length_a   1.000
_cell.length_b   1.000
_cell.length_c   1.000
_cell.angle_alpha   90.00
_cell.angle_beta   90.00
_cell.angle_gamma   90.00
#
_symmetry.space_group_name_H-M   'P 1'
#
loop_
_entity.id
_entity.type
_entity.pdbx_description
1 polymer ?
#
loop_
_entity_poly.entity_id
_entity_poly.type
_entity_poly.pdbx_seq_one_letter_code
_entity_poly.pdbx_strand_id
1 'polypeptide(L)'
;MASILDELSSVLDNVPPRYSDVAAEYRIPLSKHSTELQTHVKRDDIEFTTADGVAKAVQIFPILFGDSVILPDDLTESTISYQDMQRRSWAVNCWLPAACFVTLKNAVEVALALLVIQFFSATFAIRGIGHNANPGFSSIDGGILRDIRALNSIDLAADKATVSVGPGATWSAVYEELKTRNLTVPEK
;
A
#
# COMPACT_ATOMS: atom_id res chain seq x y z
N MET A 1 11.24 -0.60 24.95
CA MET A 1 10.85 -1.08 23.61
C MET A 1 10.81 0.11 22.66
N ALA A 2 11.12 -0.09 21.38
CA ALA A 2 11.08 0.98 20.37
C ALA A 2 9.62 1.40 20.10
N SER A 3 9.38 2.70 19.92
CA SER A 3 8.08 3.20 19.47
C SER A 3 7.91 2.98 17.97
N ILE A 4 6.68 3.05 17.45
CA ILE A 4 6.46 2.97 16.00
C ILE A 4 7.18 4.09 15.25
N LEU A 5 7.35 5.27 15.86
CA LEU A 5 8.12 6.36 15.27
C LEU A 5 9.60 5.97 15.07
N ASP A 6 10.19 5.27 16.05
CA ASP A 6 11.57 4.82 15.96
C ASP A 6 11.73 3.75 14.86
N GLU A 7 10.78 2.83 14.76
CA GLU A 7 10.78 1.80 13.71
C GLU A 7 10.56 2.40 12.32
N LEU A 8 9.64 3.37 12.17
CA LEU A 8 9.41 4.08 10.91
C LEU A 8 10.65 4.86 10.48
N SER A 9 11.30 5.56 11.42
CA SER A 9 12.53 6.29 11.16
C SER A 9 13.66 5.35 10.73
N SER A 10 13.79 4.20 11.42
CA SER A 10 14.75 3.16 11.06
C SER A 10 14.54 2.62 9.63
N VAL A 11 13.29 2.43 9.20
CA VAL A 11 13.00 2.04 7.81
C VAL A 11 13.49 3.11 6.82
N LEU A 12 13.21 4.39 7.10
CA LEU A 12 13.61 5.50 6.22
C LEU A 12 15.13 5.71 6.15
N ASP A 13 15.86 5.36 7.21
CA ASP A 13 17.31 5.48 7.25
C ASP A 13 18.03 4.33 6.53
N ASN A 14 17.35 3.19 6.35
CA ASN A 14 17.91 1.98 5.73
C ASN A 14 17.40 1.73 4.30
N VAL A 15 16.71 2.69 3.68
CA VAL A 15 16.31 2.54 2.26
C VAL A 15 17.53 2.56 1.33
N PRO A 16 17.52 1.78 0.24
CA PRO A 16 18.53 1.90 -0.81
C PRO A 16 18.66 3.34 -1.34
N PRO A 17 19.86 3.80 -1.76
CA PRO A 17 20.09 5.18 -2.21
C PRO A 17 19.12 5.66 -3.30
N ARG A 18 18.67 4.77 -4.19
CA ARG A 18 17.68 5.08 -5.23
C ARG A 18 16.30 5.52 -4.70
N TYR A 19 16.05 5.40 -3.41
CA TYR A 19 14.81 5.82 -2.74
C TYR A 19 15.04 6.93 -1.71
N SER A 20 16.24 7.54 -1.64
CA SER A 20 16.57 8.56 -0.64
C SER A 20 15.62 9.76 -0.66
N ASP A 21 15.27 10.22 -1.85
CA ASP A 21 14.46 11.43 -2.04
C ASP A 21 13.03 11.18 -1.56
N VAL A 22 12.44 10.06 -1.98
CA VAL A 22 11.13 9.61 -1.50
C VAL A 22 11.14 9.41 0.01
N ALA A 23 12.18 8.78 0.58
CA ALA A 23 12.27 8.61 2.02
C ALA A 23 12.39 9.93 2.79
N ALA A 24 13.01 10.97 2.20
CA ALA A 24 13.06 12.29 2.79
C ALA A 24 11.69 12.96 2.88
N GLU A 25 10.81 12.76 1.90
CA GLU A 25 9.44 13.29 1.91
C GLU A 25 8.64 12.79 3.12
N TYR A 26 8.81 11.51 3.50
CA TYR A 26 8.13 10.92 4.66
C TYR A 26 8.68 11.37 6.02
N ARG A 27 9.85 12.03 6.08
CA ARG A 27 10.36 12.57 7.35
C ARG A 27 9.53 13.76 7.83
N ILE A 28 8.94 14.53 6.92
CA ILE A 28 8.14 15.71 7.28
C ILE A 28 6.86 15.30 8.02
N PRO A 29 5.99 14.39 7.52
CA PRO A 29 4.80 13.94 8.24
C PRO A 29 5.12 13.30 9.60
N LEU A 30 6.19 12.51 9.69
CA LEU A 30 6.63 11.87 10.94
C LEU A 30 7.05 12.88 11.99
N SER A 31 7.80 13.91 11.61
CA SER A 31 8.22 14.96 12.53
C SER A 31 7.02 15.76 13.07
N LYS A 32 6.08 16.12 12.17
CA LYS A 32 4.87 16.88 12.49
C LYS A 32 3.95 16.15 13.49
N HIS A 33 3.82 14.83 13.39
CA HIS A 33 2.94 14.02 14.26
C HIS A 33 3.74 13.17 15.26
N SER A 34 4.96 13.58 15.58
CA SER A 34 5.87 12.82 16.45
C SER A 34 5.26 12.49 17.81
N THR A 35 4.55 13.43 18.44
CA THR A 35 3.86 13.20 19.73
C THR A 35 2.81 12.09 19.64
N GLU A 36 1.96 12.10 18.61
CA GLU A 36 0.90 11.09 18.39
C GLU A 36 1.50 9.70 18.16
N LEU A 37 2.58 9.63 17.36
CA LEU A 37 3.30 8.39 17.06
C LEU A 37 4.10 7.86 18.26
N GLN A 38 4.54 8.73 19.17
CA GLN A 38 5.30 8.35 20.38
C GLN A 38 4.39 7.91 21.55
N THR A 39 3.23 8.55 21.72
CA THR A 39 2.41 8.38 22.93
C THR A 39 1.38 7.26 22.87
N HIS A 40 1.01 6.78 21.68
CA HIS A 40 -0.10 5.82 21.53
C HIS A 40 0.30 4.39 21.17
N VAL A 41 1.60 4.11 21.08
CA VAL A 41 2.07 2.92 20.37
C VAL A 41 3.32 2.34 21.04
N LYS A 42 3.16 1.94 22.30
CA LYS A 42 4.14 1.06 22.94
C LYS A 42 3.70 -0.37 22.70
N ARG A 43 4.63 -1.19 22.24
CA ARG A 43 4.54 -2.65 22.15
C ARG A 43 4.49 -3.29 23.54
N ASP A 44 3.81 -2.68 24.51
CA ASP A 44 3.58 -3.36 25.79
C ASP A 44 2.82 -4.65 25.47
N ASP A 45 3.08 -5.72 26.24
CA ASP A 45 2.74 -7.14 25.99
C ASP A 45 1.23 -7.48 25.88
N ILE A 46 0.43 -6.57 25.34
CA ILE A 46 -0.96 -6.74 24.97
C ILE A 46 -0.97 -7.47 23.63
N GLU A 47 -1.41 -8.72 23.62
CA GLU A 47 -1.90 -9.36 22.40
C GLU A 47 -3.02 -8.48 21.84
N PHE A 48 -2.69 -7.64 20.85
CA PHE A 48 -3.72 -6.96 20.08
C PHE A 48 -4.54 -8.05 19.39
N THR A 49 -5.87 -7.96 19.52
CA THR A 49 -6.71 -8.67 18.56
C THR A 49 -6.41 -8.09 17.18
N THR A 50 -6.62 -8.89 16.13
CA THR A 50 -6.46 -8.40 14.75
C THR A 50 -7.31 -7.15 14.48
N ALA A 51 -8.48 -7.04 15.11
CA ALA A 51 -9.37 -5.88 15.02
C ALA A 51 -8.78 -4.63 15.71
N ASP A 52 -8.21 -4.75 16.91
CA ASP A 52 -7.53 -3.64 17.58
C ASP A 52 -6.34 -3.15 16.75
N GLY A 53 -5.60 -4.10 16.17
CA GLY A 53 -4.49 -3.82 15.28
C GLY A 53 -4.89 -3.01 14.05
N VAL A 54 -5.98 -3.41 13.40
CA VAL A 54 -6.56 -2.66 12.27
C VAL A 54 -6.97 -1.26 12.69
N ALA A 55 -7.69 -1.11 13.81
CA ALA A 55 -8.14 0.21 14.29
C ALA A 55 -6.97 1.16 14.54
N LYS A 56 -5.86 0.67 15.10
CA LYS A 56 -4.64 1.46 15.31
C LYS A 56 -3.94 1.81 14.01
N ALA A 57 -3.79 0.87 13.09
CA ALA A 57 -3.17 1.13 11.80
C ALA A 57 -3.98 2.14 10.96
N VAL A 58 -5.32 2.08 11.02
CA VAL A 58 -6.23 3.05 10.37
C VAL A 58 -6.04 4.48 10.89
N GLN A 59 -5.61 4.67 12.14
CA GLN A 59 -5.25 5.99 12.68
C GLN A 59 -3.91 6.51 12.13
N ILE A 60 -2.95 5.61 11.91
CA ILE A 60 -1.60 5.98 11.45
C ILE A 60 -1.53 6.20 9.94
N PHE A 61 -2.31 5.45 9.16
CA PHE A 61 -2.23 5.50 7.70
C PHE A 61 -2.49 6.89 7.11
N PRO A 62 -3.52 7.66 7.53
CA PRO A 62 -3.74 9.02 7.03
C PRO A 62 -2.59 9.98 7.35
N ILE A 63 -1.91 9.80 8.49
CA ILE A 63 -0.72 10.59 8.86
C ILE A 63 0.41 10.34 7.86
N LEU A 64 0.60 9.09 7.43
CA LEU A 64 1.66 8.70 6.51
C LEU A 64 1.32 9.01 5.06
N PHE A 65 0.11 8.68 4.62
CA PHE A 65 -0.23 8.61 3.19
C PHE A 65 -1.28 9.64 2.74
N GLY A 66 -1.81 10.45 3.67
CA GLY A 66 -2.78 11.50 3.39
C GLY A 66 -3.96 11.02 2.56
N ASP A 67 -4.26 11.75 1.49
CA ASP A 67 -5.37 11.50 0.55
C ASP A 67 -5.28 10.17 -0.21
N SER A 68 -4.18 9.41 -0.05
CA SER A 68 -4.08 8.06 -0.61
C SER A 68 -4.81 7.02 0.23
N VAL A 69 -5.32 7.40 1.41
CA VAL A 69 -6.14 6.57 2.30
C VAL A 69 -7.60 6.96 2.14
N ILE A 70 -8.47 5.96 1.94
CA ILE A 70 -9.91 6.14 1.82
C ILE A 70 -10.60 5.35 2.92
N LEU A 71 -11.37 6.04 3.76
CA LEU A 71 -12.15 5.47 4.87
C LEU A 71 -13.65 5.33 4.48
N PRO A 72 -14.42 4.45 5.15
CA PRO A 72 -15.86 4.29 4.87
C PRO A 72 -16.67 5.58 5.00
N ASP A 73 -16.33 6.40 6.00
CA ASP A 73 -17.03 7.65 6.33
C ASP A 73 -16.36 8.89 5.71
N ASP A 74 -15.45 8.69 4.76
CA ASP A 74 -14.70 9.77 4.14
C ASP A 74 -15.61 10.56 3.19
N LEU A 75 -16.12 11.69 3.68
CA LEU A 75 -16.92 12.65 2.91
C LEU A 75 -16.04 13.67 2.15
N THR A 76 -14.71 13.52 2.19
CA THR A 76 -13.80 14.39 1.46
C THR A 76 -14.07 14.32 -0.04
N GLU A 77 -13.83 15.43 -0.76
CA GLU A 77 -13.84 15.47 -2.23
C GLU A 77 -12.62 14.73 -2.82
N SER A 78 -12.33 13.54 -2.32
CA SER A 78 -11.36 12.63 -2.91
C SER A 78 -11.80 12.30 -4.33
N THR A 79 -10.84 12.14 -5.25
CA THR A 79 -11.13 11.82 -6.66
C THR A 79 -11.82 10.47 -6.81
N ILE A 80 -11.80 9.62 -5.78
CA ILE A 80 -12.41 8.30 -5.79
C ILE A 80 -13.13 8.01 -4.48
N SER A 81 -14.40 7.60 -4.57
CA SER A 81 -15.18 7.25 -3.38
C SER A 81 -14.75 5.91 -2.77
N TYR A 82 -15.12 5.69 -1.51
CA TYR A 82 -14.98 4.37 -0.87
C TYR A 82 -15.66 3.26 -1.68
N GLN A 83 -16.86 3.51 -2.22
CA GLN A 83 -17.58 2.53 -3.03
C GLN A 83 -16.86 2.21 -4.34
N ASP A 84 -16.25 3.22 -4.97
CA ASP A 84 -15.45 3.00 -6.18
C ASP A 84 -14.20 2.17 -5.85
N MET A 85 -13.52 2.46 -4.75
CA MET A 85 -12.39 1.67 -4.27
C MET A 85 -12.79 0.22 -3.96
N GLN A 86 -13.97 -0.01 -3.38
CA GLN A 86 -14.51 -1.34 -3.12
C GLN A 86 -14.83 -2.10 -4.41
N ARG A 87 -15.46 -1.41 -5.38
CA ARG A 87 -15.88 -1.97 -6.66
C ARG A 87 -14.76 -2.16 -7.69
N ARG A 88 -13.55 -1.69 -7.40
CA ARG A 88 -12.36 -1.92 -8.26
C ARG A 88 -12.01 -3.40 -8.43
N SER A 89 -12.44 -4.28 -7.55
CA SER A 89 -12.29 -5.72 -7.76
C SER A 89 -13.23 -6.17 -8.89
N TRP A 90 -12.70 -6.93 -9.85
CA TRP A 90 -13.45 -7.37 -11.03
C TRP A 90 -14.65 -8.24 -10.67
N ALA A 91 -14.47 -9.16 -9.72
CA ALA A 91 -15.54 -10.06 -9.30
C ALA A 91 -16.43 -9.40 -8.24
N VAL A 92 -17.75 -9.38 -8.47
CA VAL A 92 -18.75 -8.72 -7.60
C VAL A 92 -18.77 -9.31 -6.20
N ASN A 93 -18.55 -10.61 -6.06
CA ASN A 93 -18.44 -11.30 -4.77
C ASN A 93 -17.21 -10.86 -3.94
N CYS A 94 -16.28 -10.11 -4.52
CA CYS A 94 -15.09 -9.59 -3.87
C CYS A 94 -15.22 -8.13 -3.43
N TRP A 95 -16.41 -7.54 -3.52
CA TRP A 95 -16.71 -6.18 -3.02
C TRP A 95 -16.90 -6.19 -1.49
N LEU A 96 -15.85 -6.56 -0.77
CA LEU A 96 -15.85 -6.68 0.69
C LEU A 96 -15.61 -5.32 1.37
N PRO A 97 -16.20 -5.07 2.55
CA PRO A 97 -16.04 -3.81 3.26
C PRO A 97 -14.72 -3.77 4.04
N ALA A 98 -13.66 -3.25 3.41
CA ALA A 98 -12.39 -3.02 4.08
C ALA A 98 -12.51 -1.90 5.13
N ALA A 99 -11.75 -1.99 6.23
CA ALA A 99 -11.67 -0.93 7.23
C ALA A 99 -11.06 0.36 6.65
N CYS A 100 -10.09 0.22 5.75
CA CYS A 100 -9.63 1.29 4.89
C CYS A 100 -9.04 0.74 3.58
N PHE A 101 -9.02 1.59 2.56
CA PHE A 101 -8.19 1.37 1.38
C PHE A 101 -6.99 2.31 1.43
N VAL A 102 -5.80 1.82 1.09
CA VAL A 102 -4.62 2.67 0.88
C VAL A 102 -4.01 2.39 -0.50
N THR A 103 -3.81 3.45 -1.29
CA THR A 103 -3.08 3.36 -2.55
C THR A 103 -1.60 3.61 -2.32
N LEU A 104 -0.76 2.62 -2.63
CA LEU A 104 0.69 2.69 -2.44
C LEU A 104 1.41 2.86 -3.78
N LYS A 105 2.26 3.88 -3.90
CA LYS A 105 2.80 4.39 -5.17
C LYS A 105 4.28 4.12 -5.36
N ASN A 106 5.00 3.73 -4.32
CA ASN A 106 6.42 3.40 -4.40
C ASN A 106 6.83 2.38 -3.33
N ALA A 107 8.06 1.86 -3.43
CA ALA A 107 8.57 0.84 -2.52
C ALA A 107 8.71 1.31 -1.06
N VAL A 108 8.94 2.61 -0.83
CA VAL A 108 9.05 3.18 0.52
C VAL A 108 7.68 3.13 1.20
N GLU A 109 6.62 3.56 0.51
CA GLU A 109 5.24 3.46 1.01
C GLU A 109 4.84 2.02 1.34
N VAL A 110 5.22 1.06 0.50
CA VAL A 110 4.99 -0.37 0.78
C VAL A 110 5.70 -0.81 2.05
N ALA A 111 6.96 -0.43 2.23
CA ALA A 111 7.74 -0.77 3.42
C ALA A 111 7.13 -0.16 4.70
N LEU A 112 6.75 1.11 4.66
CA LEU A 112 6.12 1.79 5.80
C LEU A 112 4.75 1.16 6.14
N ALA A 113 3.91 0.89 5.14
CA ALA A 113 2.60 0.27 5.37
C ALA A 113 2.73 -1.15 5.95
N LEU A 114 3.69 -1.95 5.47
CA LEU A 114 3.99 -3.27 6.01
C LEU A 114 4.49 -3.20 7.46
N LEU A 115 5.35 -2.24 7.78
CA LEU A 115 5.85 -2.03 9.14
C LEU A 115 4.69 -1.74 10.09
N VAL A 116 3.83 -0.79 9.76
CA VAL A 116 2.69 -0.44 10.62
C VAL A 116 1.77 -1.64 10.85
N ILE A 117 1.46 -2.39 9.79
CA ILE A 117 0.67 -3.61 9.87
C ILE A 117 1.32 -4.64 10.80
N GLN A 118 2.62 -4.86 10.64
CA GLN A 118 3.39 -5.81 11.45
C GLN A 118 3.47 -5.37 12.91
N PHE A 119 3.64 -4.07 13.14
CA PHE A 119 3.72 -3.49 14.47
C PHE A 119 2.42 -3.72 15.26
N PHE A 120 1.27 -3.53 14.59
CA PHE A 120 -0.05 -3.65 15.22
C PHE A 120 -0.71 -5.02 15.06
N SER A 121 -0.08 -5.97 14.38
CA SER A 121 -0.71 -7.27 14.04
C SER A 121 -2.05 -7.11 13.30
N ALA A 122 -2.15 -6.11 12.42
CA ALA A 122 -3.36 -5.83 11.66
C ALA A 122 -3.56 -6.85 10.51
N THR A 123 -4.79 -7.26 10.26
CA THR A 123 -5.12 -8.05 9.06
C THR A 123 -5.18 -7.17 7.83
N PHE A 124 -4.70 -7.69 6.70
CA PHE A 124 -4.65 -6.95 5.46
C PHE A 124 -4.83 -7.86 4.24
N ALA A 125 -5.18 -7.26 3.11
CA ALA A 125 -5.08 -7.84 1.77
C ALA A 125 -4.25 -6.95 0.85
N ILE A 126 -3.68 -7.56 -0.20
CA ILE A 126 -2.99 -6.83 -1.28
C ILE A 126 -3.80 -6.97 -2.55
N ARG A 127 -4.06 -5.84 -3.21
CA ARG A 127 -4.70 -5.80 -4.51
C ARG A 127 -3.75 -5.18 -5.53
N GLY A 128 -3.33 -6.00 -6.49
CA GLY A 128 -2.81 -5.52 -7.77
C GLY A 128 -3.98 -5.01 -8.62
N ILE A 129 -4.20 -5.58 -9.80
CA ILE A 129 -5.28 -5.14 -10.69
C ILE A 129 -6.70 -5.62 -10.29
N GLY A 130 -6.83 -6.48 -9.28
CA GLY A 130 -8.14 -6.87 -8.71
C GLY A 130 -8.90 -7.97 -9.45
N HIS A 131 -8.22 -8.79 -10.26
CA HIS A 131 -8.83 -9.88 -11.03
C HIS A 131 -8.99 -11.22 -10.28
N ASN A 132 -8.52 -11.33 -9.03
CA ASN A 132 -8.75 -12.54 -8.24
C ASN A 132 -10.22 -12.61 -7.81
N ALA A 133 -10.91 -13.67 -8.21
CA ALA A 133 -12.35 -13.87 -7.96
C ALA A 133 -12.67 -14.55 -6.61
N ASN A 134 -11.65 -14.86 -5.81
CA ASN A 134 -11.80 -15.49 -4.50
C ASN A 134 -11.93 -14.39 -3.42
N PRO A 135 -13.08 -14.28 -2.74
CA PRO A 135 -13.25 -13.32 -1.65
C PRO A 135 -12.21 -13.57 -0.54
N GLY A 136 -11.63 -12.49 0.00
CA GLY A 136 -10.63 -12.59 1.06
C GLY A 136 -9.18 -12.69 0.57
N PHE A 137 -8.93 -12.80 -0.74
CA PHE A 137 -7.57 -12.89 -1.30
C PHE A 137 -7.00 -11.52 -1.67
N SER A 138 -7.59 -10.87 -2.69
CA SER A 138 -7.28 -9.47 -3.06
C SER A 138 -8.39 -8.49 -2.66
N SER A 139 -9.21 -8.92 -1.70
CA SER A 139 -10.28 -8.17 -1.04
C SER A 139 -10.29 -8.59 0.42
N ILE A 140 -10.84 -7.76 1.32
CA ILE A 140 -10.89 -8.08 2.75
C ILE A 140 -12.10 -7.42 3.40
N ASP A 141 -12.68 -8.11 4.38
CA ASP A 141 -13.75 -7.61 5.25
C ASP A 141 -13.13 -7.21 6.59
N GLY A 142 -13.34 -5.96 7.02
CA GLY A 142 -12.89 -5.44 8.32
C GLY A 142 -11.37 -5.24 8.47
N GLY A 143 -10.57 -5.54 7.43
CA GLY A 143 -9.12 -5.35 7.43
C GLY A 143 -8.65 -4.26 6.47
N ILE A 144 -7.34 -4.11 6.33
CA ILE A 144 -6.71 -3.07 5.50
C ILE A 144 -6.51 -3.58 4.07
N LEU A 145 -7.04 -2.88 3.07
CA LEU A 145 -6.75 -3.21 1.67
C LEU A 145 -5.69 -2.28 1.11
N ARG A 146 -4.58 -2.86 0.64
CA ARG A 146 -3.49 -2.13 -0.01
C ARG A 146 -3.57 -2.27 -1.52
N ASP A 147 -3.91 -1.19 -2.19
CA ASP A 147 -3.99 -1.08 -3.63
C ASP A 147 -2.62 -0.66 -4.18
N ILE A 148 -1.94 -1.59 -4.86
CA ILE A 148 -0.60 -1.38 -5.42
C ILE A 148 -0.63 -1.14 -6.93
N ARG A 149 -1.79 -0.78 -7.49
CA ARG A 149 -1.94 -0.53 -8.94
C ARG A 149 -1.05 0.59 -9.46
N ALA A 150 -0.64 1.52 -8.60
CA ALA A 150 0.29 2.59 -8.96
C ALA A 150 1.73 2.10 -9.15
N LEU A 151 2.09 0.89 -8.68
CA LEU A 151 3.38 0.25 -8.94
C LEU A 151 3.39 -0.41 -10.33
N ASN A 152 3.13 0.35 -11.38
CA ASN A 152 2.89 -0.14 -12.74
C ASN A 152 4.02 0.17 -13.73
N SER A 153 5.26 0.31 -13.27
CA SER A 153 6.41 0.58 -14.14
C SER A 153 6.66 -0.57 -15.14
N ILE A 154 7.16 -0.22 -16.32
CA ILE A 154 7.54 -1.15 -17.39
C ILE A 154 8.89 -0.67 -17.92
N ASP A 155 9.97 -1.28 -17.43
CA ASP A 155 11.34 -0.83 -17.68
C ASP A 155 12.09 -1.86 -18.53
N LEU A 156 12.29 -1.54 -19.81
CA LEU A 156 13.05 -2.39 -20.74
C LEU A 156 14.57 -2.17 -20.54
N ALA A 157 15.32 -3.26 -20.34
CA ALA A 157 16.77 -3.23 -20.24
C ALA A 157 17.42 -2.74 -21.55
N ALA A 158 18.63 -2.18 -21.46
CA ALA A 158 19.34 -1.61 -22.61
C ALA A 158 19.59 -2.63 -23.73
N ASP A 159 19.81 -3.90 -23.38
CA ASP A 159 20.00 -5.01 -24.31
C ASP A 159 18.69 -5.54 -24.93
N LYS A 160 17.54 -5.04 -24.46
CA LYS A 160 16.19 -5.45 -24.87
C LYS A 160 15.85 -6.92 -24.58
N ALA A 161 16.66 -7.62 -23.80
CA ALA A 161 16.46 -9.04 -23.49
C ALA A 161 15.57 -9.25 -22.26
N THR A 162 15.47 -8.25 -21.38
CA THR A 162 14.70 -8.32 -20.14
C THR A 162 13.85 -7.07 -19.97
N VAL A 163 12.61 -7.26 -19.53
CA VAL A 163 11.73 -6.18 -19.07
C VAL A 163 11.43 -6.38 -17.59
N SER A 164 11.60 -5.32 -16.80
CA SER A 164 11.15 -5.29 -15.40
C SER A 164 9.74 -4.72 -15.36
N VAL A 165 8.82 -5.46 -14.75
CA VAL A 165 7.40 -5.09 -14.69
C VAL A 165 6.98 -4.93 -13.24
N GLY A 166 6.41 -3.78 -12.91
CA GLY A 166 5.87 -3.49 -11.60
C GLY A 166 4.62 -4.33 -11.31
N PRO A 167 4.35 -4.69 -10.03
CA PRO A 167 3.26 -5.59 -9.65
C PRO A 167 1.85 -5.02 -9.88
N GLY A 168 1.73 -3.72 -10.18
CA GLY A 168 0.50 -3.04 -10.53
C GLY A 168 0.23 -2.94 -12.04
N ALA A 169 1.16 -3.36 -12.89
CA ALA A 169 1.01 -3.26 -14.34
C ALA A 169 -0.02 -4.27 -14.88
N THR A 170 -0.76 -3.87 -15.92
CA THR A 170 -1.62 -4.79 -16.68
C THR A 170 -0.82 -5.41 -17.82
N TRP A 171 -1.12 -6.65 -18.20
CA TRP A 171 -0.51 -7.28 -19.37
C TRP A 171 -0.77 -6.50 -20.66
N SER A 172 -1.95 -5.89 -20.80
CA SER A 172 -2.26 -5.01 -21.92
C SER A 172 -1.27 -3.84 -22.00
N ALA A 173 -0.94 -3.18 -20.87
CA ALA A 173 0.04 -2.09 -20.86
C ALA A 173 1.45 -2.59 -21.21
N VAL A 174 1.85 -3.76 -20.71
CA VAL A 174 3.14 -4.38 -21.04
C VAL A 174 3.24 -4.64 -22.55
N TYR A 175 2.22 -5.24 -23.15
CA TYR A 175 2.23 -5.52 -24.58
C TYR A 175 2.23 -4.26 -25.44
N GLU A 176 1.45 -3.25 -25.08
CA GLU A 176 1.45 -1.98 -25.82
C GLU A 176 2.82 -1.29 -25.77
N GLU A 177 3.48 -1.25 -24.60
CA GLU A 177 4.82 -0.66 -24.48
C GLU A 177 5.85 -1.43 -25.32
N LEU A 178 5.87 -2.76 -25.24
CA LEU A 178 6.84 -3.59 -25.97
C LEU A 178 6.60 -3.58 -27.49
N LYS A 179 5.34 -3.50 -27.92
CA LYS A 179 4.96 -3.46 -29.33
C LYS A 179 5.55 -2.23 -30.03
N THR A 180 5.65 -1.07 -29.38
CA THR A 180 6.30 0.13 -29.95
C THR A 180 7.76 -0.12 -30.33
N ARG A 181 8.38 -1.17 -29.78
CA ARG A 181 9.78 -1.56 -29.94
C ARG A 181 9.97 -2.85 -30.73
N ASN A 182 8.89 -3.40 -31.31
CA ASN A 182 8.83 -4.70 -31.99
C ASN A 182 9.24 -5.89 -31.10
N LEU A 183 8.87 -5.84 -29.82
CA LEU A 183 9.15 -6.89 -28.84
C LEU A 183 7.84 -7.50 -28.30
N THR A 184 7.94 -8.69 -27.74
CA THR A 184 6.86 -9.36 -27.01
C THR A 184 7.42 -10.27 -25.93
N VAL A 185 6.58 -10.68 -24.98
CA VAL A 185 6.90 -11.65 -23.92
C VAL A 185 5.75 -12.67 -23.80
N PRO A 186 6.00 -13.93 -23.44
CA PRO A 186 4.92 -14.85 -23.14
C PRO A 186 4.30 -14.53 -21.77
N GLU A 187 2.97 -14.53 -21.69
CA GLU A 187 2.25 -14.58 -20.40
C GLU A 187 2.43 -15.99 -19.79
N LYS A 188 2.75 -16.07 -18.51
CA LYS A 188 2.88 -17.33 -17.76
C LYS A 188 1.71 -17.52 -16.81
#